data_AF-A0A7Z0SHQ0-F1
#
_entry.id   AF-A0A7Z0SHQ0-F1
#
_cell.length_a   1.000
_cell.length_b   1.000
_cell.length_c   1.000
_cell.angle_alpha   90.00
_cell.angle_beta   90.00
_cell.angle_gamma   90.00
#
_symmetry.space_group_name_H-M   'P 1'
#
loop_
_entity.id
_entity.type
_entity.pdbx_description
1 polymer ?
#
loop_
_entity_poly.entity_id
_entity_poly.type
_entity_poly.pdbx_seq_one_letter_code
_entity_poly.pdbx_strand_id
1 'polypeptide(L)'
;MTVLENEITEAIKPLLAPYLEKLNGHHYHAQAGLVEIKILQNNSDAQAALLRIDIDHELKQVQISNISIPGALKGQGLGKQLIKAIYIAAKPHGYEVFITDMAPDFYQRLLRRGARSFNDETVQINDDTALA
;
A
#
# COMPACT_ATOMS: atom_id res chain seq x y z
N MET A 1 15.37 4.04 9.88
CA MET A 1 14.30 4.45 8.95
C MET A 1 14.96 5.31 7.90
N THR A 2 14.86 4.95 6.62
CA THR A 2 15.40 5.79 5.55
C THR A 2 14.42 6.92 5.24
N VAL A 3 14.85 7.87 4.43
CA VAL A 3 14.00 9.00 3.99
C VAL A 3 12.72 8.50 3.32
N LEU A 4 12.81 7.41 2.54
CA LEU A 4 11.68 6.89 1.77
C LEU A 4 10.60 6.27 2.66
N GLU A 5 10.93 5.44 3.66
CA GLU A 5 9.90 4.89 4.55
C GLU A 5 9.19 5.98 5.33
N ASN A 6 9.91 7.02 5.75
CA ASN A 6 9.33 8.16 6.43
C ASN A 6 8.32 8.88 5.53
N GLU A 7 8.73 9.20 4.30
CA GLU A 7 7.86 9.88 3.33
C GLU A 7 6.63 9.06 2.97
N ILE A 8 6.79 7.75 2.74
CA ILE A 8 5.66 6.84 2.51
C ILE A 8 4.73 6.85 3.72
N THR A 9 5.27 6.70 4.94
CA THR A 9 4.47 6.67 6.17
C THR A 9 3.68 7.95 6.36
N GLU A 10 4.30 9.11 6.18
CA GLU A 10 3.64 10.41 6.32
C GLU A 10 2.63 10.68 5.20
N ALA A 11 2.84 10.15 3.99
CA ALA A 11 1.89 10.26 2.89
C ALA A 11 0.61 9.43 3.11
N ILE A 12 0.71 8.24 3.71
CA ILE A 12 -0.45 7.35 3.92
C ILE A 12 -1.20 7.63 5.24
N LYS A 13 -0.52 8.16 6.26
CA LYS A 13 -1.10 8.48 7.58
C LYS A 13 -2.43 9.25 7.51
N PRO A 14 -2.53 10.40 6.79
CA PRO A 14 -3.77 11.16 6.74
C PRO A 14 -4.88 10.43 5.98
N LEU A 15 -4.52 9.55 5.03
CA LEU A 15 -5.48 8.71 4.34
C LEU A 15 -6.05 7.63 5.27
N LEU A 16 -5.24 7.08 6.16
CA LEU A 16 -5.65 6.01 7.08
C LEU A 16 -6.33 6.54 8.35
N ALA A 17 -6.00 7.75 8.82
CA ALA A 17 -6.46 8.31 10.08
C ALA A 17 -7.99 8.22 10.30
N PRO A 18 -8.87 8.62 9.34
CA PRO A 18 -10.32 8.57 9.53
C PRO A 18 -10.88 7.15 9.76
N TYR A 19 -10.09 6.13 9.40
CA TYR A 19 -10.44 4.73 9.53
C TYR A 19 -9.85 4.12 10.80
N LEU A 20 -8.58 4.42 11.10
CA LEU A 20 -7.88 3.87 12.25
C LEU A 20 -8.39 4.44 13.58
N GLU A 21 -8.90 5.67 13.60
CA GLU A 21 -9.52 6.29 14.78
C GLU A 21 -10.79 5.56 15.26
N LYS A 22 -11.42 4.78 14.38
CA LYS A 22 -12.64 4.00 14.70
C LYS A 22 -12.33 2.60 15.22
N LEU A 23 -11.04 2.20 15.24
CA LEU A 23 -10.61 0.86 15.62
C LEU A 23 -10.10 0.85 17.07
N ASN A 24 -10.21 -0.30 17.72
CA ASN A 24 -9.79 -0.49 19.12
C ASN A 24 -8.26 -0.36 19.32
N GLY A 25 -7.47 -0.51 18.26
CA GLY A 25 -6.04 -0.25 18.27
C GLY A 25 -5.40 -0.49 16.92
N HIS A 26 -4.33 0.26 16.66
CA HIS A 26 -3.55 0.19 15.43
C HIS A 26 -2.08 0.51 15.72
N HIS A 27 -1.19 -0.05 14.90
CA HIS A 27 0.25 0.18 15.02
C HIS A 27 0.85 0.46 13.65
N TYR A 28 1.60 1.55 13.56
CA TYR A 28 2.51 1.82 12.46
C TYR A 28 3.87 1.24 12.81
N HIS A 29 4.39 0.39 11.95
CA HIS A 29 5.72 -0.16 12.05
C HIS A 29 6.49 0.19 10.79
N ALA A 30 7.42 1.14 10.92
CA ALA A 30 8.32 1.53 9.84
C ALA A 30 9.75 1.31 10.29
N GLN A 31 10.52 0.61 9.45
CA GLN A 31 11.95 0.34 9.64
C GLN A 31 12.61 0.28 8.27
N ALA A 32 13.95 0.20 8.21
CA ALA A 32 14.62 0.11 6.90
C ALA A 32 14.10 -1.10 6.12
N GLY A 33 13.63 -0.87 4.89
CA GLY A 33 13.08 -1.91 4.02
C GLY A 33 11.64 -2.32 4.28
N LEU A 34 10.93 -1.73 5.25
CA LEU A 34 9.56 -2.15 5.59
C LEU A 34 8.71 -1.01 6.14
N VAL A 35 7.51 -0.86 5.58
CA VAL A 35 6.40 -0.10 6.18
C VAL A 35 5.19 -1.02 6.31
N GLU A 36 4.71 -1.20 7.53
CA GLU A 36 3.59 -2.08 7.85
C GLU A 36 2.61 -1.39 8.81
N ILE A 37 1.32 -1.55 8.55
CA ILE A 37 0.25 -1.07 9.42
C ILE A 37 -0.58 -2.26 9.85
N LYS A 38 -0.66 -2.47 11.16
CA LYS A 38 -1.46 -3.53 11.78
C LYS A 38 -2.65 -2.94 12.52
N ILE A 39 -3.76 -3.66 12.49
CA ILE A 39 -4.96 -3.37 13.25
C ILE A 39 -5.27 -4.53 14.21
N LEU A 40 -5.78 -4.22 15.39
CA LEU A 40 -6.31 -5.24 16.31
C LEU A 40 -7.69 -5.68 15.83
N GLN A 41 -7.94 -7.00 15.79
CA GLN A 41 -9.26 -7.52 15.50
C GLN A 41 -10.16 -7.43 16.75
N ASN A 42 -11.40 -6.98 16.57
CA ASN A 42 -12.37 -6.92 17.67
C ASN A 42 -12.52 -8.30 18.34
N ASN A 43 -12.40 -8.33 19.66
CA ASN A 43 -12.51 -9.53 20.52
C ASN A 43 -11.35 -10.54 20.44
N SER A 44 -10.16 -10.13 19.98
CA SER A 44 -8.94 -10.94 20.13
C SER A 44 -7.68 -10.07 20.18
N ASP A 45 -6.60 -10.58 20.78
CA ASP A 45 -5.27 -9.96 20.68
C ASP A 45 -4.61 -10.18 19.30
N ALA A 46 -5.33 -10.79 18.34
CA ALA A 46 -4.83 -11.06 17.01
C ALA A 46 -4.70 -9.76 16.20
N GLN A 47 -3.51 -9.55 15.66
CA GLN A 47 -3.20 -8.44 14.76
C GLN A 47 -3.37 -8.89 13.30
N ALA A 48 -4.02 -8.06 12.50
CA ALA A 48 -4.09 -8.24 11.05
C ALA A 48 -3.36 -7.10 10.34
N ALA A 49 -2.58 -7.43 9.30
CA ALA A 49 -1.97 -6.42 8.45
C ALA A 49 -3.05 -5.75 7.59
N LEU A 50 -3.17 -4.43 7.73
CA LEU A 50 -3.99 -3.58 6.89
C LEU A 50 -3.24 -3.17 5.62
N LEU A 51 -1.98 -2.81 5.77
CA LEU A 51 -1.09 -2.44 4.66
C LEU A 51 0.30 -3.01 4.95
N ARG A 52 0.90 -3.61 3.94
CA ARG A 52 2.30 -4.03 3.99
C ARG A 52 3.03 -3.56 2.73
N ILE A 53 4.18 -2.95 2.94
CA ILE A 53 5.05 -2.39 1.91
C ILE A 53 6.48 -2.86 2.21
N ASP A 54 7.02 -3.70 1.35
CA ASP A 54 8.41 -4.13 1.39
C ASP A 54 9.24 -3.23 0.45
N ILE A 55 10.38 -2.73 0.90
CA ILE A 55 11.23 -1.79 0.14
C ILE A 55 12.60 -2.40 -0.07
N ASP A 56 12.93 -2.66 -1.33
CA ASP A 56 14.26 -3.10 -1.75
C ASP A 56 15.07 -1.88 -2.18
N HIS A 57 16.02 -1.48 -1.34
CA HIS A 57 16.89 -0.34 -1.61
C HIS A 57 17.97 -0.65 -2.66
N GLU A 58 18.35 -1.91 -2.84
CA GLU A 58 19.36 -2.31 -3.82
C GLU A 58 18.78 -2.27 -5.24
N LEU A 59 17.58 -2.82 -5.40
CA LEU A 59 16.85 -2.83 -6.67
C LEU A 59 16.02 -1.57 -6.91
N LYS A 60 15.92 -0.69 -5.91
CA LYS A 60 15.04 0.49 -5.90
C LYS A 60 13.58 0.14 -6.21
N GLN A 61 13.05 -0.82 -5.45
CA GLN A 61 11.67 -1.28 -5.63
C GLN A 61 10.85 -1.10 -4.35
N VAL A 62 9.61 -0.68 -4.52
CA VAL A 62 8.59 -0.66 -3.47
C VAL A 62 7.52 -1.68 -3.85
N GLN A 63 7.32 -2.69 -3.02
CA GLN A 63 6.37 -3.77 -3.25
C GLN A 63 5.22 -3.66 -2.25
N ILE A 64 4.02 -3.39 -2.75
CA ILE A 64 2.80 -3.35 -1.93
C ILE A 64 2.18 -4.74 -1.98
N SER A 65 2.47 -5.55 -0.95
CA SER A 65 2.12 -6.97 -0.86
C SER A 65 0.79 -7.24 -0.16
N ASN A 66 0.21 -6.23 0.50
CA ASN A 66 -1.12 -6.38 1.10
C ASN A 66 -1.82 -5.04 1.24
N ILE A 67 -3.08 -4.96 0.82
CA ILE A 67 -4.01 -3.86 1.11
C ILE A 67 -5.34 -4.45 1.55
N SER A 68 -5.52 -4.62 2.86
CA SER A 68 -6.74 -5.16 3.46
C SER A 68 -7.62 -4.04 4.01
N ILE A 69 -8.54 -3.56 3.18
CA ILE A 69 -9.50 -2.51 3.57
C ILE A 69 -10.70 -3.15 4.26
N PRO A 70 -11.03 -2.75 5.50
CA PRO A 70 -12.22 -3.24 6.20
C PRO A 70 -13.49 -3.06 5.37
N GLY A 71 -14.40 -4.04 5.45
CA GLY A 71 -15.61 -4.09 4.61
C GLY A 71 -16.44 -2.81 4.62
N ALA A 72 -16.56 -2.15 5.77
CA ALA A 72 -17.30 -0.90 5.95
C ALA A 72 -16.76 0.28 5.11
N LEU A 73 -15.54 0.17 4.58
CA LEU A 73 -14.80 1.23 3.89
C LEU A 73 -14.51 0.85 2.43
N LYS A 74 -14.92 -0.36 2.01
CA LYS A 74 -14.87 -0.77 0.62
C LYS A 74 -15.75 0.15 -0.22
N GLY A 75 -15.29 0.45 -1.43
CA GLY A 75 -16.02 1.32 -2.38
C GLY A 75 -15.67 2.81 -2.29
N GLN A 76 -14.90 3.26 -1.29
CA GLN A 76 -14.49 4.67 -1.17
C GLN A 76 -13.20 5.03 -1.92
N GLY A 77 -12.62 4.08 -2.67
CA GLY A 77 -11.40 4.31 -3.44
C GLY A 77 -10.11 4.37 -2.61
N LEU A 78 -10.16 4.14 -1.30
CA LEU A 78 -9.02 4.22 -0.38
C LEU A 78 -7.79 3.44 -0.88
N GLY A 79 -7.96 2.22 -1.37
CA GLY A 79 -6.85 1.41 -1.88
C GLY A 79 -6.10 2.09 -3.02
N LYS A 80 -6.82 2.74 -3.94
CA LYS A 80 -6.21 3.51 -5.04
C LYS A 80 -5.50 4.76 -4.51
N GLN A 81 -6.10 5.45 -3.53
CA GLN A 81 -5.49 6.61 -2.90
C GLN A 81 -4.18 6.25 -2.19
N LEU A 82 -4.15 5.11 -1.48
CA LEU A 82 -2.94 4.58 -0.85
C LEU A 82 -1.86 4.27 -1.89
N ILE A 83 -2.20 3.50 -2.94
CA ILE A 83 -1.26 3.18 -4.02
C ILE A 83 -0.72 4.47 -4.65
N LYS A 84 -1.57 5.46 -4.89
CA LYS A 84 -1.17 6.75 -5.46
C LYS A 84 -0.23 7.52 -4.54
N ALA A 85 -0.53 7.58 -3.24
CA ALA A 85 0.32 8.25 -2.26
C ALA A 85 1.71 7.61 -2.18
N ILE A 86 1.77 6.27 -2.17
CA ILE A 86 3.03 5.51 -2.17
C ILE A 86 3.80 5.77 -3.46
N TYR A 87 3.14 5.74 -4.62
CA TYR A 87 3.78 6.02 -5.91
C TYR A 87 4.38 7.43 -5.97
N ILE A 88 3.64 8.45 -5.50
CA ILE A 88 4.10 9.84 -5.48
C ILE A 88 5.31 10.01 -4.54
N ALA A 89 5.31 9.32 -3.39
CA ALA A 89 6.44 9.36 -2.46
C ALA A 89 7.67 8.65 -3.03
N ALA A 90 7.51 7.51 -3.70
CA ALA A 90 8.61 6.69 -4.19
C ALA A 90 9.27 7.23 -5.46
N LYS A 91 8.48 7.76 -6.40
CA LYS A 91 8.94 8.15 -7.73
C LYS A 91 10.11 9.16 -7.74
N PRO A 92 10.12 10.24 -6.93
CA PRO A 92 11.22 11.22 -6.92
C PRO A 92 12.57 10.62 -6.52
N HIS A 93 12.57 9.53 -5.75
CA HIS A 93 13.78 8.81 -5.33
C HIS A 93 14.25 7.78 -6.38
N GLY A 94 13.54 7.68 -7.50
CA GLY A 94 13.81 6.73 -8.59
C GLY A 94 13.42 5.30 -8.25
N TYR A 95 12.46 5.10 -7.34
CA TYR A 95 11.93 3.78 -7.02
C TYR A 95 10.78 3.40 -7.94
N GLU A 96 10.80 2.16 -8.42
CA GLU A 96 9.66 1.55 -9.10
C GLU A 96 8.67 1.00 -8.07
N VAL A 97 7.37 1.09 -8.36
CA VAL A 97 6.32 0.62 -7.45
C VAL A 97 5.56 -0.53 -8.07
N PHE A 98 5.47 -1.62 -7.32
CA PHE A 98 4.80 -2.85 -7.70
C PHE A 98 3.67 -3.15 -6.72
N ILE A 99 2.59 -3.73 -7.23
CA ILE A 99 1.58 -4.40 -6.42
C ILE A 99 1.80 -5.90 -6.60
N THR A 100 1.90 -6.65 -5.50
CA THR A 100 2.07 -8.11 -5.49
C THR A 100 0.94 -8.77 -4.69
N ASP A 101 0.89 -10.09 -4.71
CA ASP A 101 0.02 -10.91 -3.83
C ASP A 101 -1.45 -10.49 -3.85
N MET A 102 -1.95 -10.12 -5.03
CA MET A 102 -3.28 -9.58 -5.21
C MET A 102 -4.28 -10.62 -5.71
N ALA A 103 -5.56 -10.41 -5.38
CA ALA A 103 -6.64 -11.19 -5.99
C ALA A 103 -6.67 -10.99 -7.52
N PRO A 104 -6.97 -12.04 -8.33
CA PRO A 104 -6.95 -11.96 -9.80
C PRO A 104 -7.81 -10.82 -10.38
N ASP A 105 -8.98 -10.57 -9.78
CA ASP A 105 -9.84 -9.47 -10.21
C ASP A 105 -9.20 -8.10 -9.99
N PHE A 106 -8.37 -7.95 -8.96
CA PHE A 106 -7.67 -6.69 -8.73
C PHE A 106 -6.55 -6.46 -9.73
N TYR A 107 -5.78 -7.52 -10.04
CA TYR A 107 -4.79 -7.51 -11.11
C TYR A 107 -5.39 -7.04 -12.43
N GLN A 108 -6.48 -7.67 -12.87
CA GLN A 108 -7.14 -7.31 -14.13
C GLN A 108 -7.68 -5.87 -14.13
N ARG A 109 -8.18 -5.38 -12.99
CA ARG A 109 -8.61 -3.98 -12.86
C ARG A 109 -7.45 -3.00 -12.99
N LEU A 110 -6.27 -3.31 -12.44
CA LEU A 110 -5.09 -2.46 -12.53
C LEU A 110 -4.55 -2.41 -13.97
N LEU A 111 -4.50 -3.56 -14.67
CA LEU A 111 -4.12 -3.59 -16.08
C LEU A 111 -5.05 -2.72 -16.95
N ARG A 112 -6.37 -2.85 -16.79
CA ARG A 112 -7.36 -2.01 -17.50
C ARG A 112 -7.23 -0.53 -17.19
N ARG A 113 -6.55 -0.18 -16.10
CA ARG A 113 -6.27 1.19 -15.67
C ARG A 113 -4.89 1.69 -16.12
N GLY A 114 -4.13 0.93 -16.89
CA GLY A 114 -2.83 1.38 -17.41
C GLY A 114 -1.62 0.92 -16.60
N ALA A 115 -1.82 0.11 -15.55
CA ALA A 115 -0.70 -0.56 -14.90
C ALA A 115 -0.03 -1.53 -15.89
N ARG A 116 1.30 -1.64 -15.82
CA ARG A 116 2.06 -2.54 -16.70
C ARG A 116 2.15 -3.92 -16.05
N SER A 117 1.87 -4.97 -16.80
CA SER A 117 2.16 -6.34 -16.33
C SER A 117 3.67 -6.51 -16.14
N PHE A 118 4.08 -6.93 -14.95
CA PHE A 118 5.47 -7.37 -14.71
C PHE A 118 5.58 -8.90 -14.86
N ASN A 119 4.63 -9.63 -14.26
CA ASN A 119 4.42 -11.06 -14.44
C ASN A 119 2.93 -11.39 -14.20
N ASP A 120 2.59 -12.67 -14.09
CA ASP A 120 1.20 -13.15 -13.96
C ASP A 120 0.50 -12.71 -12.65
N GLU A 121 1.26 -12.28 -11.64
CA GLU A 121 0.74 -11.94 -10.30
C GLU A 121 1.13 -10.53 -9.83
N THR A 122 1.97 -9.84 -10.60
CA THR A 122 2.55 -8.54 -10.26
C THR A 122 2.31 -7.52 -11.35
N VAL A 123 1.86 -6.33 -10.96
CA VAL A 123 1.80 -5.17 -11.85
C VAL A 123 2.70 -4.05 -11.36
N GLN A 124 3.27 -3.30 -12.30
CA GLN A 124 3.99 -2.08 -12.04
C GLN A 124 3.05 -0.87 -12.19
N ILE A 125 3.05 -0.01 -11.18
CA ILE A 125 2.37 1.28 -11.21
C ILE A 125 3.26 2.29 -11.93
N ASN A 126 2.66 3.05 -12.84
CA ASN A 126 3.34 4.04 -13.68
C ASN A 126 2.45 5.30 -13.86
N ASP A 127 2.94 6.26 -14.63
CA ASP A 127 2.25 7.54 -14.89
C ASP A 127 0.91 7.38 -15.63
N ASP A 128 0.77 6.31 -16.42
CA ASP A 128 -0.46 6.00 -17.16
C ASP A 128 -1.48 5.28 -16.28
N THR A 129 -1.09 4.84 -15.08
CA THR A 129 -1.96 4.10 -14.18
C THR A 129 -3.00 5.04 -13.56
N ALA A 130 -4.24 4.93 -14.02
CA ALA A 130 -5.37 5.70 -13.51
C ALA A 130 -5.69 5.27 -12.07
N LEU A 131 -5.29 6.08 -11.08
CA LEU A 131 -5.55 5.87 -9.65
C LEU A 131 -6.60 6.83 -9.05
N ALA A 132 -7.31 7.58 -9.92
CA ALA A 132 -8.51 8.36 -9.56
C ALA A 132 -9.77 7.47 -9.49
#